data_AF-X0T0D7-F1
#
_entry.id   AF-X0T0D7-F1
#
_cell.length_a   1.000
_cell.length_b   1.000
_cell.length_c   1.000
_cell.angle_alpha   90.00
_cell.angle_beta   90.00
_cell.angle_gamma   90.00
#
_symmetry.space_group_name_H-M   'P 1'
#
loop_
_entity.id
_entity.type
_entity.pdbx_description
1 polymer ?
#
loop_
_entity_poly.entity_id
_entity_poly.type
_entity_poly.pdbx_seq_one_letter_code
_entity_poly.pdbx_strand_id
1 'polypeptide(L)' 'MESVYEILKELESDNSGIFKKGTLNKYKYDDDLKRFFVLTLDKSINYYIRKI' A
#
# COMPACT_ATOMS: atom_id res chain seq x y z
N MET A 1 -1.39 4.84 -15.80
CA MET A 1 -1.30 3.95 -14.62
C MET A 1 -1.01 4.88 -13.46
N GLU A 2 -1.88 4.91 -12.44
CA GLU A 2 -1.65 5.74 -11.25
C GLU A 2 -0.40 5.24 -10.51
N SER A 3 0.30 6.14 -9.85
CA SER A 3 1.44 5.77 -9.02
C SER A 3 1.00 5.14 -7.70
N VAL A 4 1.85 4.30 -7.10
CA VAL A 4 1.62 3.75 -5.75
C VAL A 4 1.32 4.87 -4.74
N TYR A 5 2.00 6.02 -4.86
CA TYR A 5 1.78 7.17 -4.00
C TYR A 5 0.35 7.75 -4.08
N GLU A 6 -0.21 7.87 -5.27
CA GLU A 6 -1.58 8.36 -5.47
C GLU A 6 -2.61 7.38 -4.87
N ILE A 7 -2.39 6.08 -5.04
CA ILE A 7 -3.26 5.04 -4.47
C ILE A 7 -3.22 5.09 -2.94
N LEU A 8 -2.04 5.30 -2.33
CA LEU A 8 -1.93 5.45 -0.88
C LEU A 8 -2.67 6.69 -0.37
N LYS A 9 -2.59 7.82 -1.09
CA LYS A 9 -3.37 9.02 -0.78
C LYS A 9 -4.88 8.77 -0.87
N GLU A 10 -5.33 8.01 -1.86
CA GLU A 10 -6.74 7.61 -1.95
C GLU A 10 -7.15 6.81 -0.70
N LEU A 11 -6.34 5.81 -0.30
CA LEU A 11 -6.59 5.00 0.90
C LEU A 11 -6.57 5.80 2.21
N GLU A 12 -5.81 6.90 2.29
CA GLU A 12 -5.77 7.80 3.45
C GLU A 12 -6.96 8.76 3.50
N SER A 13 -7.59 9.03 2.35
CA SER A 13 -8.69 10.00 2.26
C SER A 13 -9.98 9.58 2.98
N ASP A 14 -10.17 8.27 3.20
CA ASP A 14 -11.30 7.71 3.93
C ASP A 14 -10.85 6.53 4.82
N ASN A 15 -11.18 6.62 6.11
CA ASN A 15 -10.84 5.60 7.11
C ASN A 15 -11.80 4.41 7.17
N SER A 16 -12.87 4.41 6.37
CA SER A 16 -13.80 3.30 6.25
C SER A 16 -13.12 2.03 5.74
N GLY A 17 -13.26 0.93 6.49
CA GLY A 17 -12.75 -0.37 6.06
C GLY A 17 -13.38 -0.86 4.75
N ILE A 18 -14.65 -0.51 4.49
CA ILE A 18 -15.35 -0.85 3.24
C ILE A 18 -14.71 -0.10 2.07
N PHE A 19 -14.45 1.20 2.24
CA PHE A 19 -13.80 2.03 1.22
C PHE A 19 -12.40 1.49 0.89
N LYS A 20 -11.56 1.29 1.91
CA LYS A 20 -10.19 0.78 1.72
C LYS A 20 -10.17 -0.58 1.03
N LYS A 21 -11.10 -1.47 1.37
CA LYS A 21 -11.23 -2.77 0.69
C LYS A 21 -11.64 -2.61 -0.78
N GLY A 22 -12.53 -1.66 -1.08
CA GLY A 22 -12.93 -1.31 -2.44
C GLY A 22 -11.74 -0.82 -3.27
N THR A 23 -11.00 0.17 -2.76
CA THR A 23 -9.81 0.73 -3.41
C THR A 23 -8.72 -0.33 -3.61
N LEU A 24 -8.40 -1.15 -2.61
CA LEU A 24 -7.43 -2.25 -2.77
C LEU A 24 -7.87 -3.28 -3.82
N ASN A 25 -9.18 -3.58 -3.91
CA ASN A 25 -9.70 -4.52 -4.91
C ASN A 25 -9.66 -3.94 -6.33
N LYS A 26 -9.80 -2.62 -6.50
CA LYS A 26 -9.63 -1.91 -7.78
C LYS A 26 -8.21 -2.06 -8.33
N TYR A 27 -7.20 -1.98 -7.46
CA TYR A 27 -5.77 -2.08 -7.83
C TYR A 27 -5.14 -3.45 -7.54
N LYS A 28 -5.94 -4.51 -7.38
CA LYS A 28 -5.43 -5.83 -6.95
C LYS A 28 -4.44 -6.52 -7.89
N TYR A 29 -4.33 -6.05 -9.12
CA TYR A 29 -3.39 -6.58 -10.11
C TYR A 29 -2.17 -5.67 -10.33
N ASP A 30 -2.07 -4.57 -9.58
CA ASP A 30 -0.91 -3.70 -9.61
C ASP A 30 0.24 -4.35 -8.82
N ASP A 31 1.27 -4.80 -9.55
CA ASP A 31 2.38 -5.55 -8.96
C ASP A 31 3.31 -4.67 -8.11
N ASP A 32 3.42 -3.38 -8.43
CA ASP A 32 4.20 -2.43 -7.64
C ASP A 32 3.53 -2.16 -6.28
N LEU A 33 2.20 -2.01 -6.27
CA LEU A 33 1.42 -1.86 -5.04
C LEU A 33 1.50 -3.13 -4.17
N LYS A 34 1.37 -4.31 -4.77
CA LYS A 34 1.56 -5.58 -4.04
C LYS A 34 2.95 -5.65 -3.41
N ARG A 35 3.97 -5.36 -4.21
CA ARG A 35 5.37 -5.37 -3.76
C ARG A 35 5.57 -4.39 -2.61
N PHE A 36 5.01 -3.18 -2.70
CA PHE A 36 5.05 -2.19 -1.64
C PHE A 36 4.51 -2.72 -0.31
N PHE A 37 3.32 -3.34 -0.32
CA PHE A 37 2.73 -3.91 0.89
C PHE A 37 3.55 -5.09 1.46
N VAL A 38 4.06 -5.99 0.61
CA VAL A 38 4.95 -7.08 1.05
C VAL A 38 6.19 -6.51 1.72
N LEU A 39 6.86 -5.58 1.05
CA LEU A 39 8.08 -4.92 1.54
C LEU A 39 7.85 -4.18 2.86
N THR A 40 6.68 -3.61 3.07
CA THR A 40 6.39 -2.78 4.26
C THR A 40 5.86 -3.58 5.45
N LEU A 41 5.07 -4.64 5.20
CA LEU A 41 4.34 -5.37 6.23
C LEU A 41 4.98 -6.72 6.60
N ASP A 42 5.83 -7.28 5.74
CA ASP A 42 6.53 -8.52 6.04
C ASP A 42 7.61 -8.27 7.10
N LYS A 43 7.40 -8.86 8.28
CA LYS A 43 8.29 -8.71 9.44
C LYS A 43 9.64 -9.41 9.27
N SER A 44 9.78 -10.30 8.29
CA SER A 44 11.05 -10.96 7.98
C SER A 44 12.01 -10.05 7.20
N ILE A 45 11.46 -9.01 6.56
CA ILE A 45 12.25 -8.04 5.79
C ILE A 45 12.80 -6.98 6.74
N ASN A 46 14.12 -6.81 6.71
CA ASN A 46 14.82 -5.80 7.49
C ASN A 46 15.57 -4.85 6.56
N TYR A 47 15.32 -3.55 6.70
CA TYR A 47 15.99 -2.52 5.92
C TYR A 47 17.32 -2.09 6.53
N TYR A 48 17.63 -2.53 7.75
CA TYR A 48 18.83 -2.21 8.54
C TYR A 48 19.09 -0.70 8.75
N ILE A 49 18.17 0.14 8.29
CA ILE A 49 18.24 1.58 8.31
C ILE A 49 16.91 2.08 8.88
N ARG A 50 16.99 2.76 10.02
CA ARG A 50 15.93 3.61 10.55
C ARG A 50 16.58 4.91 10.97
N LYS A 51 16.53 5.94 10.12
CA LYS A 51 16.85 7.29 10.56
C LYS A 51 15.67 7.77 11.42
N ILE A 52 15.94 7.96 12.70
CA ILE A 52 15.06 8.63 13.65
C ILE A 52 15.41 10.11 13.62
#